data_AF-A0A2T7WCX8-F1
#
_entry.id   AF-A0A2T7WCX8-F1
#
_cell.length_a   1.000
_cell.length_b   1.000
_cell.length_c   1.000
_cell.angle_alpha   90.00
_cell.angle_beta   90.00
_cell.angle_gamma   90.00
#
_symmetry.space_group_name_H-M   'P 1'
#
loop_
_entity.id
_entity.type
_entity.pdbx_description
1 polymer ?
#
loop_
_entity_poly.entity_id
_entity_poly.type
_entity_poly.pdbx_seq_one_letter_code
_entity_poly.pdbx_strand_id
1 'polypeptide(L)'
;MHAATRPALLSLTLAAILVGTTGCLALPSPLEPDAAGSASRPTPAAADTASPSNDATVDPDSFEDVFAERDEFFREQQLPMDGTPLVAVTPAQQQFIAEQRAYVEQQGLSWSAQDESLALALAGDACETAILSRHEVDASTLIAHVSTSPLFAQLISADAQGEARTQAEAPIASVMVFGATFLCPEDGDAWVAAYQDVYGG
;
A
#
# COMPACT_ATOMS: atom_id res chain seq x y z
N MET A 1 -28.08 4.86 -58.73
CA MET A 1 -27.35 6.11 -59.03
C MET A 1 -26.51 6.43 -57.80
N HIS A 2 -25.18 6.46 -57.99
CA HIS A 2 -24.09 7.10 -57.23
C HIS A 2 -24.12 7.14 -55.68
N ALA A 3 -23.04 6.87 -54.93
CA ALA A 3 -21.69 6.43 -55.23
C ALA A 3 -21.01 5.98 -53.92
N ALA A 4 -20.05 5.08 -54.05
CA ALA A 4 -19.14 4.62 -53.01
C ALA A 4 -18.19 5.72 -52.53
N THR A 5 -17.67 5.62 -51.29
CA THR A 5 -16.22 5.58 -50.97
C THR A 5 -15.95 5.57 -49.45
N ARG A 6 -15.42 4.45 -48.95
CA ARG A 6 -14.33 4.40 -47.95
C ARG A 6 -13.05 4.05 -48.73
N PRO A 7 -11.79 4.10 -48.23
CA PRO A 7 -11.30 4.46 -46.88
C PRO A 7 -10.11 5.45 -46.90
N ALA A 8 -9.67 5.96 -45.75
CA ALA A 8 -8.34 6.54 -45.61
C ALA A 8 -7.60 5.82 -44.46
N LEU A 9 -6.77 4.86 -44.85
CA LEU A 9 -5.69 4.30 -44.06
C LEU A 9 -4.62 5.38 -43.91
N LEU A 10 -4.29 5.75 -42.67
CA LEU A 10 -3.08 6.52 -42.37
C LEU A 10 -2.18 5.64 -41.50
N SER A 11 -1.32 4.90 -42.20
CA SER A 11 -0.15 4.24 -41.66
C SER A 11 0.82 5.32 -41.17
N LEU A 12 1.08 5.38 -39.87
CA LEU A 12 2.22 6.14 -39.34
C LEU A 12 3.36 5.19 -38.98
N THR A 13 4.48 5.45 -39.62
CA THR A 13 5.74 4.72 -39.59
C THR A 13 6.48 4.80 -38.25
N LEU A 14 7.06 3.64 -37.90
CA LEU A 14 8.17 3.34 -37.01
C LEU A 14 9.17 4.48 -36.74
N ALA A 15 9.50 4.70 -35.46
CA ALA A 15 10.83 5.16 -35.04
C ALA A 15 11.16 4.54 -33.67
N ALA A 16 11.92 3.45 -33.70
CA ALA A 16 12.56 2.88 -32.54
C ALA A 16 13.81 3.70 -32.20
N ILE A 17 13.89 4.23 -30.97
CA ILE A 17 15.13 4.76 -30.41
C ILE A 17 15.48 3.91 -29.19
N LEU A 18 16.41 2.96 -29.39
CA LEU A 18 17.22 2.40 -28.32
C LEU A 18 18.35 3.39 -28.03
N VAL A 19 18.38 3.94 -26.81
CA VAL A 19 19.65 4.33 -26.18
C VAL A 19 19.59 3.84 -24.74
N GLY A 20 20.29 2.73 -24.50
CA GLY A 20 20.65 2.31 -23.16
C GLY A 20 21.80 3.16 -22.65
N THR A 21 21.65 3.70 -21.45
CA THR A 21 22.78 4.12 -20.62
C THR A 21 22.58 3.56 -19.22
N THR A 22 23.23 2.43 -18.96
CA THR A 22 23.59 1.97 -17.61
C THR A 22 24.49 3.02 -16.97
N GLY A 23 23.91 3.87 -16.13
CA GLY A 23 24.64 4.77 -15.25
C GLY A 23 24.55 4.26 -13.82
N CYS A 24 25.59 3.56 -13.35
CA CYS A 24 25.78 3.30 -11.94
C CYS A 24 25.98 4.65 -11.22
N LEU A 25 24.99 5.11 -10.47
CA LEU A 25 25.18 6.20 -9.53
C LEU A 25 25.89 5.64 -8.29
N ALA A 26 27.19 5.92 -8.20
CA ALA A 26 27.94 5.75 -6.97
C ALA A 26 27.42 6.77 -5.94
N LEU A 27 26.79 6.27 -4.88
CA LEU A 27 26.44 7.08 -3.71
C LEU A 27 27.73 7.46 -2.96
N PRO A 28 28.00 8.76 -2.72
CA PRO A 28 29.00 9.14 -1.74
C PRO A 28 28.41 9.00 -0.33
N SER A 29 28.87 8.01 0.42
CA SER A 29 28.80 8.02 1.89
C SER A 29 30.04 8.73 2.43
N PRO A 30 29.87 9.81 3.23
CA PRO A 30 30.88 10.19 4.20
C PRO A 30 30.25 10.30 5.58
N LEU A 31 30.32 9.22 6.35
CA LEU A 31 30.43 9.31 7.80
C LEU A 31 31.63 8.45 8.19
N GLU A 32 32.78 9.12 8.33
CA GLU A 32 33.97 8.51 8.90
C GLU A 32 33.77 8.22 10.40
N PRO A 33 34.44 7.19 10.91
CA PRO A 33 34.37 6.77 12.31
C PRO A 33 35.38 7.56 13.14
N ASP A 34 34.91 8.35 14.10
CA ASP A 34 35.77 8.83 15.18
C ASP A 34 35.92 7.73 16.24
N ALA A 35 37.07 7.08 16.20
CA ALA A 35 37.60 6.24 17.25
C ALA A 35 38.64 7.03 18.06
N ALA A 36 38.32 7.36 19.31
CA ALA A 36 39.22 7.47 20.47
C ALA A 36 38.43 8.16 21.60
N GLY A 37 38.21 7.62 22.78
CA GLY A 37 38.99 6.68 23.57
C GLY A 37 39.13 7.28 24.97
N SER A 38 38.63 6.59 25.99
CA SER A 38 39.28 6.48 27.31
C SER A 38 38.47 5.59 28.24
N ALA A 39 39.14 4.54 28.69
CA ALA A 39 38.69 3.57 29.66
C ALA A 39 38.59 4.18 31.07
N SER A 40 37.61 3.73 31.85
CA SER A 40 37.77 3.47 33.29
C SER A 40 36.62 2.60 33.82
N ARG A 41 36.98 1.36 34.22
CA ARG A 41 36.34 0.55 35.26
C ARG A 41 37.50 -0.13 36.02
N PRO A 42 37.32 -0.68 37.24
CA PRO A 42 36.08 -0.87 38.00
C PRO A 42 36.21 -0.49 39.49
N THR A 43 35.12 -0.58 40.27
CA THR A 43 35.04 -1.27 41.59
C THR A 43 33.57 -1.23 42.10
N PRO A 44 33.06 -2.28 42.78
CA PRO A 44 31.63 -2.54 42.99
C PRO A 44 31.15 -2.17 44.40
N ALA A 45 29.83 -2.00 44.56
CA ALA A 45 28.98 -2.50 45.66
C ALA A 45 27.76 -1.58 45.88
N ALA A 46 26.56 -2.11 45.63
CA ALA A 46 25.45 -2.19 46.57
C ALA A 46 24.23 -2.70 45.80
N ALA A 47 23.79 -3.90 46.14
CA ALA A 47 22.55 -4.47 45.66
C ALA A 47 21.41 -3.81 46.43
N ASP A 48 20.69 -2.90 45.79
CA ASP A 48 19.32 -2.58 46.17
C ASP A 48 18.40 -3.46 45.32
N THR A 49 17.90 -4.52 45.94
CA THR A 49 16.84 -5.37 45.40
C THR A 49 15.54 -4.58 45.45
N ALA A 50 15.36 -3.68 44.49
CA ALA A 50 14.03 -3.18 44.15
C ALA A 50 13.37 -4.24 43.24
N SER A 51 12.38 -4.95 43.78
CA SER A 51 11.47 -5.77 42.97
C SER A 51 10.94 -4.93 41.81
N PRO A 52 11.06 -5.37 40.54
CA PRO A 52 10.26 -4.77 39.49
C PRO A 52 8.82 -5.18 39.80
N SER A 53 8.04 -4.22 40.29
CA SER A 53 6.58 -4.34 40.23
C SER A 53 6.25 -4.45 38.76
N ASN A 54 5.87 -5.66 38.33
CA ASN A 54 5.34 -5.95 37.01
C ASN A 54 3.91 -5.41 36.93
N ASP A 55 3.80 -4.11 37.09
CA ASP A 55 2.61 -3.34 36.79
C ASP A 55 3.04 -2.25 35.80
N ALA A 56 3.64 -2.70 34.70
CA ALA A 56 3.64 -1.93 33.47
C ALA A 56 2.21 -2.00 32.97
N THR A 57 1.38 -1.08 33.47
CA THR A 57 0.14 -0.74 32.79
C THR A 57 0.59 -0.15 31.45
N VAL A 58 0.63 -1.01 30.42
CA VAL A 58 0.91 -0.59 29.05
C VAL A 58 -0.18 0.42 28.72
N ASP A 59 0.25 1.64 28.41
CA ASP A 59 -0.64 2.67 27.92
C ASP A 59 -1.20 2.18 26.59
N PRO A 60 -2.51 1.89 26.46
CA PRO A 60 -3.08 1.38 25.22
C PRO A 60 -2.95 2.36 24.04
N ASP A 61 -2.53 3.60 24.30
CA ASP A 61 -2.23 4.62 23.29
C ASP A 61 -0.73 4.67 22.92
N SER A 62 0.08 3.71 23.39
CA SER A 62 1.51 3.70 23.11
C SER A 62 1.79 3.43 21.63
N PHE A 63 2.83 4.08 21.09
CA PHE A 63 3.27 3.82 19.70
C PHE A 63 3.75 2.38 19.48
N GLU A 64 4.11 1.66 20.55
CA GLU A 64 4.53 0.27 20.49
C GLU A 64 3.35 -0.66 20.16
N ASP A 65 2.14 -0.30 20.60
CA ASP A 65 0.92 -1.08 20.35
C ASP A 65 0.50 -1.03 18.87
N VAL A 66 0.65 0.11 18.20
CA VAL A 66 0.33 0.27 16.77
C VAL A 66 1.18 -0.65 15.88
N PHE A 67 2.48 -0.76 16.16
CA PHE A 67 3.35 -1.64 15.38
C PHE A 67 3.11 -3.12 15.70
N ALA A 68 2.80 -3.44 16.96
CA ALA A 68 2.45 -4.80 17.36
C ALA A 68 1.13 -5.25 16.69
N GLU A 69 0.12 -4.39 16.67
CA GLU A 69 -1.14 -4.64 15.96
C GLU A 69 -0.91 -4.85 14.47
N ARG A 70 -0.10 -3.99 13.84
CA ARG A 70 0.24 -4.14 12.42
C ARG A 70 0.87 -5.50 12.15
N ASP A 71 1.89 -5.87 12.92
CA ASP A 71 2.60 -7.13 12.72
C ASP A 71 1.66 -8.33 12.93
N GLU A 72 0.74 -8.23 13.89
CA GLU A 72 -0.32 -9.23 14.10
C GLU A 72 -1.28 -9.30 12.90
N PHE A 73 -1.73 -8.16 12.37
CA PHE A 73 -2.57 -8.10 11.16
C PHE A 73 -1.91 -8.83 9.99
N PHE A 74 -0.64 -8.53 9.68
CA PHE A 74 0.07 -9.21 8.58
C PHE A 74 0.23 -10.70 8.83
N ARG A 75 0.42 -11.11 10.08
CA ARG A 75 0.50 -12.54 10.47
C ARG A 75 -0.84 -13.24 10.29
N GLU A 76 -1.95 -12.64 10.72
CA GLU A 76 -3.29 -13.22 10.62
C GLU A 76 -3.80 -13.28 9.18
N GLN A 77 -3.55 -12.20 8.43
CA GLN A 77 -3.88 -12.12 7.01
C GLN A 77 -2.92 -12.95 6.14
N GLN A 78 -1.81 -13.45 6.68
CA GLN A 78 -0.81 -14.22 5.94
C GLN A 78 -0.33 -13.47 4.68
N LEU A 79 -0.04 -12.17 4.83
CA LEU A 79 0.44 -11.30 3.76
C LEU A 79 1.97 -11.23 3.82
N PRO A 80 2.71 -12.02 3.00
CA PRO A 80 4.16 -11.98 3.01
C PRO A 80 4.70 -10.64 2.48
N MET A 81 5.69 -10.09 3.18
CA MET A 81 6.37 -8.83 2.83
C MET A 81 7.68 -9.06 2.05
N ASP A 82 7.88 -10.27 1.54
CA ASP A 82 9.12 -10.67 0.84
C ASP A 82 9.07 -10.43 -0.68
N GLY A 83 7.98 -9.84 -1.18
CA GLY A 83 7.75 -9.57 -2.60
C GLY A 83 7.25 -10.77 -3.40
N THR A 84 6.92 -11.90 -2.75
CA THR A 84 6.20 -12.99 -3.43
C THR A 84 4.79 -12.54 -3.81
N PRO A 85 4.26 -12.97 -4.97
CA PRO A 85 2.89 -12.65 -5.36
C PRO A 85 1.88 -13.13 -4.31
N LEU A 86 0.96 -12.26 -3.95
CA LEU A 86 -0.08 -12.55 -2.97
C LEU A 86 -1.17 -13.43 -3.59
N VAL A 87 -1.69 -14.34 -2.78
CA VAL A 87 -2.83 -15.20 -3.11
C VAL A 87 -3.78 -15.23 -1.92
N ALA A 88 -5.08 -15.36 -2.18
CA ALA A 88 -6.08 -15.33 -1.10
C ALA A 88 -5.99 -16.61 -0.24
N VAL A 89 -5.67 -16.46 1.04
CA VAL A 89 -5.54 -17.58 1.99
C VAL A 89 -6.69 -17.59 2.99
N THR A 90 -7.05 -16.44 3.54
CA THR A 90 -8.13 -16.35 4.54
C THR A 90 -9.51 -16.41 3.86
N PRO A 91 -10.58 -16.85 4.56
CA PRO A 91 -11.93 -16.82 4.01
C PRO A 91 -12.38 -15.43 3.56
N ALA A 92 -12.00 -14.38 4.30
CA ALA A 92 -12.31 -13.00 3.95
C ALA A 92 -11.63 -12.57 2.65
N GLN A 93 -10.34 -12.90 2.48
CA GLN A 93 -9.61 -12.65 1.24
C GLN A 93 -10.21 -13.42 0.06
N GLN A 94 -10.58 -14.68 0.26
CA GLN A 94 -11.19 -15.50 -0.79
C GLN A 94 -12.52 -14.91 -1.24
N GLN A 95 -13.34 -14.40 -0.31
CA GLN A 95 -14.59 -13.74 -0.64
C GLN A 95 -14.34 -12.43 -1.41
N PHE A 96 -13.45 -11.57 -0.90
CA PHE A 96 -13.05 -10.33 -1.57
C PHE A 96 -12.61 -10.59 -3.03
N ILE A 97 -11.71 -11.55 -3.24
CA ILE A 97 -11.19 -11.89 -4.57
C ILE A 97 -12.27 -12.54 -5.44
N ALA A 98 -13.14 -13.38 -4.89
CA ALA A 98 -14.25 -13.95 -5.64
C ALA A 98 -15.20 -12.86 -6.15
N GLU A 99 -15.51 -11.85 -5.33
CA GLU A 99 -16.40 -10.74 -5.71
C GLU A 99 -15.73 -9.82 -6.75
N GLN A 100 -14.46 -9.46 -6.57
CA GLN A 100 -13.70 -8.68 -7.56
C GLN A 100 -13.57 -9.40 -8.90
N ARG A 101 -13.22 -10.68 -8.87
CA ARG A 101 -13.15 -11.53 -10.06
C ARG A 101 -14.49 -11.57 -10.78
N ALA A 102 -15.57 -11.80 -10.06
CA ALA A 102 -16.92 -11.85 -10.64
C ALA A 102 -17.29 -10.50 -11.28
N TYR A 103 -16.92 -9.37 -10.67
CA TYR A 103 -17.17 -8.04 -11.22
C TYR A 103 -16.41 -7.80 -12.53
N VAL A 104 -15.13 -8.19 -12.61
CA VAL A 104 -14.31 -8.07 -13.82
C VAL A 104 -14.80 -8.98 -14.93
N GLU A 105 -15.11 -10.24 -14.61
CA GLU A 105 -15.57 -11.24 -15.58
C GLU A 105 -16.97 -10.90 -16.15
N GLN A 106 -17.85 -10.28 -15.37
CA GLN A 106 -19.14 -9.76 -15.84
C GLN A 106 -19.00 -8.67 -16.91
N GLN A 107 -17.87 -7.96 -16.94
CA GLN A 107 -17.56 -6.95 -17.96
C GLN A 107 -16.89 -7.54 -19.21
N GLY A 108 -16.74 -8.87 -19.27
CA GLY A 108 -16.11 -9.57 -20.39
C GLY A 108 -14.58 -9.52 -20.36
N LEU A 109 -13.98 -9.13 -19.24
CA LEU A 109 -12.54 -9.12 -19.02
C LEU A 109 -12.09 -10.41 -18.32
N SER A 110 -10.81 -10.78 -18.48
CA SER A 110 -10.23 -11.93 -17.78
C SER A 110 -9.58 -11.50 -16.46
N TRP A 111 -9.74 -12.30 -15.40
CA TRP A 111 -9.04 -12.12 -14.14
C TRP A 111 -7.75 -12.96 -14.08
N SER A 112 -6.62 -12.31 -13.85
CA SER A 112 -5.30 -12.93 -13.76
C SER A 112 -4.81 -13.07 -12.31
N ALA A 113 -3.76 -13.87 -12.10
CA ALA A 113 -3.09 -13.96 -10.80
C ALA A 113 -2.42 -12.64 -10.39
N GLN A 114 -2.04 -11.80 -11.36
CA GLN A 114 -1.50 -10.47 -11.08
C GLN A 114 -2.59 -9.53 -10.54
N ASP A 115 -3.82 -9.63 -11.06
CA ASP A 115 -4.96 -8.84 -10.58
C ASP A 115 -5.31 -9.22 -9.13
N GLU A 116 -5.29 -10.52 -8.82
CA GLU A 116 -5.45 -11.01 -7.45
C GLU A 116 -4.37 -10.47 -6.51
N SER A 117 -3.10 -10.62 -6.90
CA SER A 117 -1.99 -10.13 -6.07
C SER A 117 -2.07 -8.62 -5.85
N LEU A 118 -2.47 -7.85 -6.87
CA LEU A 118 -2.60 -6.40 -6.76
C LEU A 118 -3.78 -6.01 -5.86
N ALA A 119 -4.93 -6.67 -6.01
CA ALA A 119 -6.11 -6.41 -5.19
C ALA A 119 -5.84 -6.66 -3.71
N LEU A 120 -5.15 -7.77 -3.37
CA LEU A 120 -4.73 -8.07 -2.00
C LEU A 120 -3.72 -7.05 -1.47
N ALA A 121 -2.77 -6.61 -2.29
CA ALA A 121 -1.78 -5.62 -1.89
C ALA A 121 -2.44 -4.28 -1.58
N LEU A 122 -3.37 -3.81 -2.42
CA LEU A 122 -4.12 -2.57 -2.18
C LEU A 122 -4.94 -2.64 -0.89
N ALA A 123 -5.68 -3.73 -0.68
CA ALA A 123 -6.48 -3.90 0.53
C ALA A 123 -5.61 -3.98 1.80
N GLY A 124 -4.49 -4.72 1.74
CA GLY A 124 -3.53 -4.81 2.83
C GLY A 124 -2.87 -3.46 3.18
N ASP A 125 -2.46 -2.69 2.17
CA ASP A 125 -1.86 -1.36 2.32
C ASP A 125 -2.85 -0.36 2.99
N ALA A 126 -4.14 -0.44 2.66
CA ALA A 126 -5.17 0.35 3.32
C ALA A 126 -5.39 -0.04 4.80
N CYS A 127 -5.44 -1.34 5.10
CA CYS A 127 -5.57 -1.80 6.48
C CYS A 127 -4.33 -1.48 7.32
N GLU A 128 -3.11 -1.62 6.77
CA GLU A 128 -1.89 -1.13 7.42
C GLU A 128 -1.99 0.37 7.69
N THR A 129 -2.45 1.15 6.71
CA THR A 129 -2.61 2.60 6.87
C THR A 129 -3.61 2.94 7.97
N ALA A 130 -4.73 2.21 8.08
CA ALA A 130 -5.68 2.40 9.15
C ALA A 130 -5.01 2.16 10.52
N ILE A 131 -4.31 1.04 10.70
CA ILE A 131 -3.58 0.74 11.94
C ILE A 131 -2.54 1.83 12.26
N LEU A 132 -1.72 2.22 11.28
CA LEU A 132 -0.69 3.25 11.45
C LEU A 132 -1.26 4.66 11.73
N SER A 133 -2.51 4.90 11.36
CA SER A 133 -3.26 6.11 11.68
C SER A 133 -4.13 5.97 12.93
N ARG A 134 -3.97 4.90 13.72
CA ARG A 134 -4.81 4.58 14.90
C ARG A 134 -6.31 4.52 14.56
N HIS A 135 -6.63 3.97 13.40
CA HIS A 135 -7.99 3.85 12.87
C HIS A 135 -8.67 5.20 12.59
N GLU A 136 -7.92 6.31 12.56
CA GLU A 136 -8.41 7.63 12.17
C GLU A 136 -8.44 7.74 10.63
N VAL A 137 -9.41 7.08 10.03
CA VAL A 137 -9.62 7.10 8.57
C VAL A 137 -10.63 8.18 8.19
N ASP A 138 -10.16 9.18 7.45
CA ASP A 138 -10.99 10.22 6.82
C ASP A 138 -10.48 10.59 5.42
N ALA A 139 -11.09 11.60 4.80
CA ALA A 139 -10.68 12.10 3.49
C ALA A 139 -9.20 12.54 3.44
N SER A 140 -8.67 13.10 4.54
CA SER A 140 -7.27 13.52 4.60
C SER A 140 -6.32 12.33 4.69
N THR A 141 -6.68 11.29 5.45
CA THR A 141 -5.96 10.02 5.51
C THR A 141 -5.94 9.35 4.13
N LEU A 142 -7.07 9.31 3.42
CA LEU A 142 -7.14 8.77 2.06
C LEU A 142 -6.26 9.55 1.08
N ILE A 143 -6.34 10.88 1.06
CA ILE A 143 -5.51 11.71 0.19
C ILE A 143 -4.03 11.50 0.48
N ALA A 144 -3.65 11.49 1.76
CA ALA A 144 -2.27 11.25 2.18
C ALA A 144 -1.81 9.87 1.67
N HIS A 145 -2.55 8.81 1.98
CA HIS A 145 -2.27 7.45 1.55
C HIS A 145 -2.07 7.33 0.04
N VAL A 146 -3.04 7.77 -0.75
CA VAL A 146 -2.98 7.71 -2.23
C VAL A 146 -1.80 8.51 -2.77
N SER A 147 -1.47 9.64 -2.16
CA SER A 147 -0.35 10.49 -2.61
C SER A 147 1.03 9.92 -2.29
N THR A 148 1.15 9.11 -1.24
CA THR A 148 2.43 8.57 -0.76
C THR A 148 2.62 7.07 -1.00
N SER A 149 1.56 6.32 -1.32
CA SER A 149 1.62 4.87 -1.52
C SER A 149 2.49 4.52 -2.73
N PRO A 150 3.52 3.68 -2.55
CA PRO A 150 4.30 3.15 -3.67
C PRO A 150 3.45 2.33 -4.65
N LEU A 151 2.32 1.75 -4.23
CA LEU A 151 1.41 1.02 -5.13
C LEU A 151 0.73 1.98 -6.11
N PHE A 152 0.17 3.09 -5.61
CA PHE A 152 -0.42 4.11 -6.47
C PHE A 152 0.61 4.75 -7.40
N ALA A 153 1.83 5.01 -6.93
CA ALA A 153 2.91 5.54 -7.75
C ALA A 153 3.34 4.61 -8.90
N GLN A 154 3.12 3.30 -8.77
CA GLN A 154 3.41 2.32 -9.83
C GLN A 154 2.28 2.19 -10.86
N LEU A 155 1.04 2.42 -10.43
CA LEU A 155 -0.15 2.24 -11.27
C LEU A 155 -0.54 3.51 -12.03
N ILE A 156 -0.16 4.67 -11.51
CA ILE A 156 -0.53 5.98 -12.05
C ILE A 156 0.70 6.61 -12.70
N SER A 157 0.51 7.15 -13.90
CA SER A 157 1.56 7.91 -14.59
C SER A 157 2.04 9.08 -13.73
N ALA A 158 3.36 9.23 -13.57
CA ALA A 158 3.97 10.35 -12.85
C ALA A 158 3.62 11.73 -13.45
N ASP A 159 3.23 11.77 -14.73
CA ASP A 159 2.84 13.00 -15.43
C ASP A 159 1.35 13.33 -15.27
N ALA A 160 0.54 12.42 -14.71
CA ALA A 160 -0.87 12.67 -14.48
C ALA A 160 -1.07 13.75 -13.40
N GLN A 161 -1.85 14.77 -13.72
CA GLN A 161 -2.13 15.90 -12.83
C GLN A 161 -3.61 16.30 -12.89
N GLY A 162 -4.08 16.98 -11.84
CA GLY A 162 -5.46 17.49 -11.75
C GLY A 162 -6.48 16.39 -11.99
N GLU A 163 -7.49 16.69 -12.82
CA GLU A 163 -8.59 15.77 -13.11
C GLU A 163 -8.13 14.43 -13.71
N ALA A 164 -7.12 14.44 -14.58
CA ALA A 164 -6.60 13.21 -15.18
C ALA A 164 -5.99 12.27 -14.12
N ARG A 165 -5.37 12.84 -13.08
CA ARG A 165 -4.88 12.07 -11.94
C ARG A 165 -6.03 11.52 -11.12
N THR A 166 -7.01 12.35 -10.77
CA THR A 166 -8.19 11.93 -10.02
C THR A 166 -8.95 10.79 -10.72
N GLN A 167 -9.11 10.87 -12.05
CA GLN A 167 -9.75 9.81 -12.85
C GLN A 167 -8.96 8.49 -12.85
N ALA A 168 -7.62 8.55 -12.71
CA ALA A 168 -6.77 7.38 -12.60
C ALA A 168 -6.77 6.79 -11.17
N GLU A 169 -6.80 7.64 -10.14
CA GLU A 169 -6.81 7.23 -8.73
C GLU A 169 -8.12 6.53 -8.34
N ALA A 170 -9.27 7.12 -8.71
CA ALA A 170 -10.59 6.66 -8.27
C ALA A 170 -10.83 5.15 -8.44
N PRO A 171 -10.62 4.51 -9.62
CA PRO A 171 -10.84 3.07 -9.75
C PRO A 171 -9.87 2.23 -8.91
N ILE A 172 -8.63 2.69 -8.68
CA ILE A 172 -7.65 1.98 -7.85
C ILE A 172 -8.05 2.08 -6.36
N ALA A 173 -8.38 3.29 -5.91
CA ALA A 173 -8.88 3.54 -4.56
C ALA A 173 -10.21 2.80 -4.30
N SER A 174 -11.05 2.63 -5.31
CA SER A 174 -12.28 1.84 -5.17
C SER A 174 -12.02 0.37 -4.87
N VAL A 175 -11.06 -0.27 -5.54
CA VAL A 175 -10.64 -1.67 -5.25
C VAL A 175 -10.05 -1.77 -3.85
N MET A 176 -9.18 -0.83 -3.49
CA MET A 176 -8.56 -0.71 -2.18
C MET A 176 -9.61 -0.63 -1.06
N VAL A 177 -10.53 0.33 -1.14
CA VAL A 177 -11.60 0.54 -0.15
C VAL A 177 -12.53 -0.65 -0.08
N PHE A 178 -12.92 -1.23 -1.23
CA PHE A 178 -13.74 -2.43 -1.22
C PHE A 178 -13.05 -3.59 -0.49
N GLY A 179 -11.77 -3.83 -0.75
CA GLY A 179 -10.99 -4.86 -0.05
C GLY A 179 -10.86 -4.60 1.45
N ALA A 180 -10.71 -3.34 1.88
CA ALA A 180 -10.68 -2.98 3.29
C ALA A 180 -11.94 -3.41 4.04
N THR A 181 -13.12 -3.38 3.41
CA THR A 181 -14.37 -3.87 4.02
C THR A 181 -14.37 -5.36 4.37
N PHE A 182 -13.44 -6.15 3.79
CA PHE A 182 -13.26 -7.56 4.11
C PHE A 182 -12.08 -7.80 5.06
N LEU A 183 -10.95 -7.13 4.82
CA LEU A 183 -9.70 -7.42 5.53
C LEU A 183 -9.57 -6.68 6.87
N CYS A 184 -10.15 -5.48 6.99
CA CYS A 184 -10.20 -4.67 8.21
C CYS A 184 -11.62 -4.07 8.35
N PRO A 185 -12.63 -4.91 8.64
CA PRO A 185 -14.03 -4.49 8.60
C PRO A 185 -14.39 -3.39 9.60
N GLU A 186 -13.60 -3.22 10.66
CA GLU A 186 -13.78 -2.15 11.65
C GLU A 186 -13.53 -0.75 11.06
N ASP A 187 -12.66 -0.67 10.05
CA ASP A 187 -12.31 0.56 9.33
C ASP A 187 -13.04 0.71 7.98
N GLY A 188 -13.73 -0.35 7.52
CA GLY A 188 -14.30 -0.43 6.18
C GLY A 188 -15.27 0.71 5.86
N ASP A 189 -16.19 1.01 6.78
CA ASP A 189 -17.17 2.09 6.61
C ASP A 189 -16.50 3.47 6.56
N ALA A 190 -15.42 3.68 7.33
CA ALA A 190 -14.67 4.92 7.32
C ALA A 190 -13.91 5.13 6.00
N TRP A 191 -13.32 4.06 5.45
CA TRP A 191 -12.72 4.07 4.11
C TRP A 191 -13.75 4.39 3.01
N VAL A 192 -14.95 3.80 3.10
CA VAL A 192 -16.06 4.08 2.16
C VAL A 192 -16.48 5.55 2.22
N ALA A 193 -16.63 6.11 3.42
CA ALA A 193 -16.95 7.52 3.60
C ALA A 193 -15.86 8.44 3.03
N ALA A 194 -14.59 8.16 3.36
CA ALA A 194 -13.45 8.92 2.84
C ALA A 194 -13.40 8.89 1.31
N TYR A 195 -13.66 7.74 0.68
CA TYR A 195 -13.73 7.62 -0.78
C TYR A 195 -14.82 8.50 -1.38
N GLN A 196 -16.00 8.51 -0.77
CA GLN A 196 -17.13 9.33 -1.24
C GLN A 196 -16.82 10.82 -1.13
N ASP A 197 -16.19 11.25 -0.03
CA ASP A 197 -15.80 12.65 0.18
C ASP A 197 -14.76 13.14 -0.84
N VAL A 198 -13.81 12.27 -1.23
CA VAL A 198 -12.72 12.63 -2.15
C VAL A 198 -13.12 12.50 -3.62
N TYR A 199 -13.83 11.44 -3.99
CA TYR A 199 -14.09 11.09 -5.40
C TYR A 199 -15.55 11.25 -5.83
N GLY A 200 -16.46 11.51 -4.90
CA GLY A 200 -17.81 12.01 -5.21
C GLY A 200 -18.91 10.99 -5.46
N GLY A 201 -18.65 9.68 -5.33
CA GLY A 201 -19.67 8.62 -5.39
C GLY A 201 -20.35 8.42 -6.74
#